data_AF-A0A0F8YKZ4-F1
#
_entry.id   AF-A0A0F8YKZ4-F1
#
_cell.length_a   1.000
_cell.length_b   1.000
_cell.length_c   1.000
_cell.angle_alpha   90.00
_cell.angle_beta   90.00
_cell.angle_gamma   90.00
#
_symmetry.space_group_name_H-M   'P 1'
#
loop_
_entity.id
_entity.type
_entity.pdbx_description
1 polymer ?
#
loop_
_entity_poly.entity_id
_entity_poly.type
_entity_poly.pdbx_seq_one_letter_code
_entity_poly.pdbx_strand_id
1 'polypeptide(L)'
;MTKCPGCGGVLEGLGTFCWTCQEYVTDMGTTSATPRPRAPDAIPDDREEDQIQEAGRKALELLGFTVYSLNQDRATRQTPGIADTYVAGHGRCTWAEWKRADDVQSDDQVCFEHTVTMHGAEYHVWRHENDAIAWARGVIEASR
;
A
#
# COMPACT_ATOMS: atom_id res chain seq x y z
N MET A 1 8.35 8.10 29.65
CA MET A 1 7.51 8.54 28.51
C MET A 1 8.37 9.33 27.57
N THR A 2 8.55 8.84 26.34
CA THR A 2 9.34 9.50 25.30
C THR A 2 8.54 10.71 24.79
N LYS A 3 9.22 11.86 24.61
CA LYS A 3 8.62 13.08 24.10
C LYS A 3 9.13 13.37 22.70
N CYS A 4 8.27 13.94 21.86
CA CYS A 4 8.65 14.38 20.53
C CYS A 4 9.70 15.51 20.60
N PRO A 5 10.77 15.46 19.81
CA PRO A 5 11.76 16.53 19.74
C PRO A 5 11.24 17.81 19.05
N GLY A 6 10.19 17.71 18.22
CA GLY A 6 9.54 18.86 17.56
C GLY A 6 8.49 19.54 18.43
N CYS A 7 7.44 18.82 18.83
CA CYS A 7 6.28 19.37 19.58
C CYS A 7 6.44 19.35 21.11
N GLY A 8 7.35 18.54 21.67
CA GLY A 8 7.41 18.26 23.11
C GLY A 8 6.25 17.40 23.66
N GLY A 9 5.31 16.99 22.81
CA GLY A 9 4.18 16.12 23.13
C GLY A 9 4.61 14.69 23.45
N VAL A 10 3.73 13.94 24.12
CA VAL A 10 3.97 12.53 24.49
C VAL A 10 3.84 11.66 23.24
N LEU A 11 4.80 10.77 23.02
CA LEU A 11 4.77 9.83 21.92
C LEU A 11 4.00 8.56 22.30
N GLU A 12 3.15 8.09 21.38
CA GLU A 12 2.40 6.83 21.50
C GLU A 12 2.91 5.79 20.48
N GLY A 13 2.54 4.52 20.65
CA GLY A 13 2.98 3.41 19.77
C GLY A 13 4.48 3.17 19.81
N LEU A 14 4.98 2.44 20.82
CA LEU A 14 6.43 2.22 21.07
C LEU A 14 7.29 3.50 21.18
N GLY A 15 6.66 4.69 21.24
CA GLY A 15 7.34 5.97 21.40
C GLY A 15 7.80 6.60 20.08
N THR A 16 7.09 6.38 18.97
CA THR A 16 7.51 6.85 17.63
C THR A 16 6.55 7.82 16.95
N PHE A 17 5.34 8.09 17.47
CA PHE A 17 4.38 8.99 16.81
C PHE A 17 3.95 10.17 17.70
N CYS A 18 4.06 11.44 17.22
CA CYS A 18 3.51 12.63 17.90
C CYS A 18 2.15 13.01 17.30
N TRP A 19 1.07 12.85 18.07
CA TRP A 19 -0.27 13.33 17.69
C TRP A 19 -0.35 14.85 17.48
N THR A 20 0.49 15.63 18.15
CA THR A 20 0.52 17.10 18.01
C THR A 20 1.19 17.56 16.71
N CYS A 21 2.20 16.82 16.24
CA CYS A 21 2.85 17.07 14.95
C CYS A 21 2.19 16.31 13.80
N GLN A 22 1.40 15.26 14.10
CA GLN A 22 0.95 14.26 13.13
C GLN A 22 2.11 13.64 12.33
N GLU A 23 3.27 13.51 12.97
CA GLU A 23 4.50 13.02 12.35
C GLU A 23 5.12 11.88 13.17
N TYR A 24 5.70 10.91 12.48
CA TYR A 24 6.57 9.91 13.09
C TYR A 24 7.94 10.53 13.39
N VAL A 25 8.41 10.35 14.62
CA VAL A 25 9.77 10.67 15.04
C VAL A 25 10.67 9.53 14.59
N THR A 26 11.02 9.52 13.30
CA THR A 26 12.13 8.70 12.82
C THR A 26 13.42 9.46 13.02
N ASP A 27 14.44 8.77 13.54
CA ASP A 27 15.80 9.29 13.59
C ASP A 27 16.16 9.80 12.18
N MET A 28 16.54 11.07 12.07
CA MET A 28 16.71 11.74 10.78
C MET A 28 17.69 10.96 9.89
N GLY A 29 17.16 10.30 8.87
CA GLY A 29 17.93 9.48 7.94
C GLY A 29 17.30 9.47 6.55
N THR A 30 17.37 10.61 5.87
CA THR A 30 17.35 10.78 4.40
C THR A 30 16.70 9.67 3.57
N THR A 31 15.44 9.86 3.18
CA THR A 31 14.85 9.21 2.01
C THR A 31 15.37 9.87 0.74
N SER A 32 16.34 9.23 0.08
CA SER A 32 16.62 9.53 -1.34
C SER A 32 15.71 8.65 -2.19
N ALA A 33 14.48 9.11 -2.44
CA ALA A 33 13.65 8.56 -3.50
C ALA A 33 14.21 9.05 -4.83
N THR A 34 14.89 8.18 -5.57
CA THR A 34 15.26 8.49 -6.96
C THR A 34 13.96 8.54 -7.78
N PRO A 35 13.63 9.64 -8.48
CA PRO A 35 12.40 9.72 -9.27
C PRO A 35 12.42 8.63 -10.35
N ARG A 36 11.42 7.75 -10.35
CA ARG A 36 11.24 6.78 -11.44
C ARG A 36 10.93 7.57 -12.72
N PRO A 37 11.53 7.23 -13.87
CA PRO A 37 11.26 7.95 -15.12
C PRO A 37 9.76 7.94 -15.44
N ARG A 38 9.20 9.13 -15.67
CA ARG A 38 7.79 9.33 -16.04
C ARG A 38 7.56 8.62 -17.37
N ALA A 39 6.69 7.61 -17.38
CA ALA A 39 6.25 6.96 -18.62
C ALA A 39 5.66 8.03 -19.57
N PRO A 40 5.80 7.85 -20.91
CA PRO A 40 5.23 8.78 -21.89
C PRO A 40 3.75 9.01 -21.61
N ASP A 41 3.27 10.25 -21.81
CA ASP A 41 1.93 10.71 -21.42
C ASP A 41 0.89 9.64 -21.76
N ALA A 42 0.52 8.87 -20.74
CA ALA A 42 -0.45 7.80 -20.87
C ALA A 42 -1.77 8.45 -21.29
N ILE A 43 -2.48 7.81 -22.23
CA ILE A 43 -3.88 8.15 -22.45
C ILE A 43 -4.55 8.14 -21.07
N PRO A 44 -5.23 9.23 -20.66
CA PRO A 44 -5.88 9.27 -19.36
C PRO A 44 -6.77 8.04 -19.20
N ASP A 45 -6.49 7.25 -18.18
CA ASP A 45 -7.33 6.13 -17.83
C ASP A 45 -8.56 6.70 -17.10
N ASP A 46 -9.68 6.73 -17.80
CA ASP A 46 -10.95 7.28 -17.32
C ASP A 46 -11.81 6.25 -16.57
N ARG A 47 -11.25 5.05 -16.35
CA ARG A 47 -11.89 4.01 -15.54
C ARG A 47 -11.99 4.41 -14.08
N GLU A 48 -13.08 3.99 -13.44
CA GLU A 48 -13.23 4.09 -12.00
C GLU A 48 -12.28 3.11 -11.28
N GLU A 49 -11.95 3.41 -10.02
CA GLU A 49 -11.05 2.61 -9.18
C GLU A 49 -11.48 1.13 -9.12
N ASP A 50 -12.77 0.87 -8.93
CA ASP A 50 -13.36 -0.48 -8.93
C ASP A 50 -13.08 -1.25 -10.23
N GLN A 51 -13.07 -0.56 -11.38
CA GLN A 51 -12.82 -1.19 -12.68
C GLN A 51 -11.33 -1.55 -12.84
N ILE A 52 -10.44 -0.70 -12.34
CA ILE A 52 -8.99 -0.93 -12.33
C ILE A 52 -8.69 -2.12 -11.41
N GLN A 53 -9.26 -2.13 -10.20
CA GLN A 53 -9.13 -3.20 -9.22
C GLN A 53 -9.62 -4.54 -9.78
N GLU A 54 -10.79 -4.58 -10.41
CA GLU A 54 -11.35 -5.80 -11.00
C GLU A 54 -10.51 -6.33 -12.17
N ALA A 55 -9.96 -5.43 -13.00
CA ALA A 55 -9.03 -5.81 -14.08
C ALA A 55 -7.74 -6.42 -13.50
N GLY A 56 -7.19 -5.80 -12.45
CA GLY A 56 -6.02 -6.27 -11.74
C GLY A 56 -6.22 -7.63 -11.07
N ARG A 57 -7.34 -7.81 -10.38
CA ARG A 57 -7.73 -9.08 -9.75
C ARG A 57 -7.74 -10.21 -10.77
N LYS A 58 -8.46 -10.04 -11.89
CA LYS A 58 -8.52 -11.03 -12.96
C LYS A 58 -7.15 -11.37 -13.53
N ALA A 59 -6.29 -10.36 -13.72
CA ALA A 59 -4.94 -10.58 -14.24
C ALA A 59 -4.07 -11.41 -13.27
N LEU A 60 -4.12 -11.11 -11.98
CA LEU A 60 -3.42 -11.87 -10.94
C LEU A 60 -3.91 -13.32 -10.86
N GLU A 61 -5.22 -13.53 -10.91
CA GLU A 61 -5.83 -14.87 -10.90
C GLU A 61 -5.40 -15.70 -12.11
N LEU A 62 -5.37 -15.10 -13.31
CA LEU A 62 -4.86 -15.76 -14.52
C LEU A 62 -3.38 -16.14 -14.42
N LEU A 63 -2.61 -15.43 -13.61
CA LEU A 63 -1.20 -15.72 -13.32
C LEU A 63 -1.03 -16.74 -12.17
N GLY A 64 -2.12 -17.28 -11.64
CA GLY A 64 -2.11 -18.33 -10.62
C GLY A 64 -2.03 -17.82 -9.18
N PHE A 65 -2.34 -16.55 -8.94
CA PHE A 65 -2.48 -16.01 -7.59
C PHE A 65 -3.91 -16.16 -7.08
N THR A 66 -4.07 -16.35 -5.78
CA THR A 66 -5.34 -16.19 -5.07
C THR A 66 -5.46 -14.75 -4.60
N VAL A 67 -6.57 -14.09 -4.93
CA VAL A 67 -6.82 -12.70 -4.54
C VAL A 67 -8.02 -12.64 -3.60
N TYR A 68 -7.83 -12.01 -2.45
CA TYR A 68 -8.87 -11.76 -1.45
C TYR A 68 -9.23 -10.28 -1.49
N SER A 69 -10.46 -9.98 -1.89
CA SER A 69 -11.02 -8.62 -1.79
C SER A 69 -11.45 -8.33 -0.35
N LEU A 70 -10.92 -7.26 0.22
CA LEU A 70 -11.14 -6.85 1.60
C LEU A 70 -12.11 -5.67 1.63
N ASN A 71 -13.37 -5.90 1.24
CA ASN A 71 -14.37 -4.85 1.24
C ASN A 71 -14.88 -4.55 2.67
N GLN A 72 -15.02 -3.25 2.99
CA GLN A 72 -15.50 -2.70 4.26
C GLN A 72 -16.94 -2.16 4.19
N ASP A 73 -17.82 -2.76 3.39
CA ASP A 73 -19.22 -2.34 3.19
C ASP A 73 -20.07 -2.23 4.47
N ARG A 74 -19.59 -2.73 5.61
CA ARG A 74 -20.32 -2.69 6.89
C ARG A 74 -19.41 -2.16 7.98
N ALA A 75 -19.96 -1.26 8.80
CA ALA A 75 -19.37 -0.78 10.05
C ALA A 75 -19.26 -1.91 11.10
N THR A 76 -18.44 -2.89 10.78
CA THR A 76 -17.88 -3.85 11.72
C THR A 76 -16.59 -3.25 12.23
N ARG A 77 -16.10 -3.62 13.43
CA ARG A 77 -14.89 -3.05 14.06
C ARG A 77 -13.59 -3.41 13.31
N GLN A 78 -13.57 -3.25 11.99
CA GLN A 78 -12.47 -3.50 11.10
C GLN A 78 -11.41 -2.41 11.28
N THR A 79 -10.18 -2.77 10.96
CA THR A 79 -9.04 -1.85 10.93
C THR A 79 -9.32 -0.76 9.91
N PRO A 80 -9.39 0.53 10.31
CA PRO A 80 -9.49 1.64 9.37
C PRO A 80 -8.32 1.61 8.37
N GLY A 81 -8.60 1.93 7.10
CA GLY A 81 -7.59 1.99 6.05
C GLY A 81 -6.92 0.66 5.70
N ILE A 82 -7.56 -0.49 6.01
CA ILE A 82 -7.07 -1.78 5.52
C ILE A 82 -6.95 -1.73 4.00
N ALA A 83 -5.91 -2.36 3.46
CA ALA A 83 -5.73 -2.46 2.02
C ALA A 83 -6.93 -3.13 1.34
N ASP A 84 -7.23 -2.69 0.12
CA ASP A 84 -8.32 -3.24 -0.70
C ASP A 84 -8.21 -4.75 -0.99
N THR A 85 -6.99 -5.25 -1.14
CA THR A 85 -6.74 -6.66 -1.49
C THR A 85 -5.57 -7.28 -0.74
N TYR A 86 -5.69 -8.58 -0.47
CA TYR A 86 -4.57 -9.44 -0.10
C TYR A 86 -4.35 -10.47 -1.20
N VAL A 87 -3.11 -10.63 -1.66
CA VAL A 87 -2.75 -11.49 -2.79
C VAL A 87 -1.74 -12.53 -2.33
N ALA A 88 -1.96 -13.80 -2.67
CA ALA A 88 -1.07 -14.89 -2.29
C ALA A 88 -0.91 -15.91 -3.43
N GLY A 89 0.33 -16.33 -3.71
CA GLY A 89 0.65 -17.28 -4.78
C GLY A 89 2.15 -17.42 -4.98
N HIS A 90 2.58 -18.54 -5.55
CA HIS A 90 4.00 -18.80 -5.89
C HIS A 90 4.98 -18.61 -4.72
N GLY A 91 4.54 -18.91 -3.49
CA GLY A 91 5.35 -18.78 -2.27
C GLY A 91 5.51 -17.35 -1.73
N ARG A 92 4.76 -16.38 -2.29
CA ARG A 92 4.78 -14.97 -1.86
C ARG A 92 3.37 -14.48 -1.57
N CYS A 93 3.29 -13.43 -0.77
CA CYS A 93 2.06 -12.69 -0.54
C CYS A 93 2.33 -11.20 -0.40
N THR A 94 1.30 -10.40 -0.68
CA THR A 94 1.34 -8.95 -0.49
C THR A 94 -0.04 -8.41 -0.13
N TRP A 95 -0.05 -7.33 0.63
CA TRP A 95 -1.19 -6.42 0.73
C TRP A 95 -1.12 -5.43 -0.42
N ALA A 96 -2.27 -5.01 -0.95
CA ALA A 96 -2.31 -4.04 -2.01
C ALA A 96 -3.55 -3.13 -1.94
N GLU A 97 -3.27 -1.85 -2.06
CA GLU A 97 -4.24 -0.76 -2.21
C GLU A 97 -4.33 -0.37 -3.69
N TRP A 98 -5.55 -0.11 -4.18
CA TRP A 98 -5.79 0.38 -5.52
C TRP A 98 -6.07 1.89 -5.46
N LYS A 99 -5.47 2.64 -6.38
CA LYS A 99 -5.71 4.07 -6.53
C LYS A 99 -5.83 4.45 -7.98
N ARG A 100 -6.65 5.44 -8.30
CA ARG A 100 -6.53 6.12 -9.60
C ARG A 100 -5.16 6.81 -9.72
N ALA A 101 -4.74 7.14 -10.94
CA ALA A 101 -3.41 7.69 -11.20
C ALA A 101 -3.13 9.01 -10.44
N ASP A 102 -4.16 9.81 -10.21
CA ASP A 102 -4.13 11.11 -9.54
C ASP A 102 -4.55 11.06 -8.07
N ASP A 103 -4.98 9.90 -7.57
CA ASP A 103 -5.48 9.76 -6.20
C ASP A 103 -4.37 9.47 -5.19
N VAL A 104 -4.62 9.80 -3.93
CA VAL A 104 -3.68 9.61 -2.82
C VAL A 104 -4.29 8.71 -1.75
N GLN A 105 -3.45 7.96 -1.05
CA GLN A 105 -3.90 7.22 0.13
C GLN A 105 -4.38 8.18 1.21
N SER A 106 -5.41 7.77 1.94
CA SER A 106 -5.83 8.45 3.16
C SER A 106 -4.82 8.22 4.30
N ASP A 107 -4.89 9.05 5.34
CA ASP A 107 -3.99 8.93 6.51
C ASP A 107 -4.08 7.54 7.17
N ASP A 108 -5.28 6.96 7.24
CA ASP A 108 -5.50 5.62 7.78
C ASP A 108 -4.85 4.53 6.91
N GLN A 109 -4.89 4.69 5.57
CA GLN A 109 -4.26 3.76 4.63
C GLN A 109 -2.73 3.83 4.72
N VAL A 110 -2.17 5.03 4.84
CA VAL A 110 -0.73 5.23 5.07
C VAL A 110 -0.31 4.61 6.42
N CYS A 111 -1.12 4.75 7.46
CA CYS A 111 -0.87 4.12 8.76
C CYS A 111 -0.88 2.59 8.67
N PHE A 112 -1.84 2.02 7.93
CA PHE A 112 -1.92 0.58 7.71
C PHE A 112 -0.72 0.07 6.90
N GLU A 113 -0.32 0.74 5.81
CA GLU A 113 0.89 0.43 5.04
C GLU A 113 2.13 0.40 5.94
N HIS A 114 2.31 1.43 6.77
CA HIS A 114 3.44 1.49 7.70
C HIS A 114 3.41 0.30 8.67
N THR A 115 2.24 -0.07 9.17
CA THR A 115 2.09 -1.23 10.07
C THR A 115 2.49 -2.53 9.37
N VAL A 116 1.99 -2.77 8.15
CA VAL A 116 2.32 -3.96 7.34
C VAL A 116 3.83 -4.07 7.11
N THR A 117 4.46 -2.98 6.67
CA THR A 117 5.88 -2.94 6.32
C THR A 117 6.78 -3.07 7.56
N MET A 118 6.42 -2.46 8.69
CA MET A 118 7.13 -2.63 9.97
C MET A 118 7.15 -4.07 10.47
N HIS A 119 6.14 -4.87 10.12
CA HIS A 119 6.07 -6.29 10.44
C HIS A 119 6.72 -7.20 9.38
N GLY A 120 7.41 -6.62 8.39
CA GLY A 120 8.15 -7.33 7.36
C GLY A 120 7.29 -7.93 6.26
N ALA A 121 6.00 -7.57 6.20
CA ALA A 121 5.12 -7.96 5.11
C ALA A 121 5.23 -6.96 3.95
N GLU A 122 4.93 -7.45 2.74
CA GLU A 122 4.96 -6.66 1.51
C GLU A 122 3.65 -5.88 1.34
N TYR A 123 3.76 -4.62 0.91
CA TYR A 123 2.65 -3.72 0.64
C TYR A 123 2.89 -3.00 -0.68
N HIS A 124 1.85 -2.87 -1.51
CA HIS A 124 1.90 -2.10 -2.76
C HIS A 124 0.72 -1.15 -2.88
N VAL A 125 0.95 -0.03 -3.58
CA VAL A 125 -0.11 0.82 -4.12
C VAL A 125 -0.10 0.63 -5.64
N TRP A 126 -1.15 0.03 -6.16
CA TRP A 126 -1.30 -0.22 -7.60
C TRP A 126 -2.22 0.81 -8.22
N ARG A 127 -1.75 1.44 -9.30
CA ARG A 127 -2.50 2.49 -10.01
C ARG A 127 -3.10 2.02 -11.32
N HIS A 128 -2.69 0.84 -11.77
CA HIS A 128 -3.15 0.17 -12.98
C HIS A 128 -2.92 -1.33 -12.80
N GLU A 129 -3.70 -2.18 -13.48
CA GLU A 129 -3.47 -3.63 -13.50
C GLU A 129 -2.03 -4.01 -13.94
N ASN A 130 -1.36 -3.15 -14.70
CA ASN A 130 0.01 -3.36 -15.14
C ASN A 130 1.01 -3.37 -13.98
N ASP A 131 0.76 -2.62 -12.91
CA ASP A 131 1.61 -2.63 -11.70
C ASP A 131 1.52 -3.99 -11.01
N ALA A 132 0.30 -4.50 -10.85
CA ALA A 132 0.03 -5.82 -10.28
C ALA A 132 0.61 -6.95 -11.15
N ILE A 133 0.47 -6.86 -12.48
CA ILE A 133 1.06 -7.81 -13.43
C ILE A 133 2.59 -7.79 -13.35
N ALA A 134 3.20 -6.61 -13.28
CA ALA A 134 4.65 -6.47 -13.18
C ALA A 134 5.17 -7.11 -11.89
N TRP A 135 4.51 -6.86 -10.76
CA TRP A 135 4.82 -7.52 -9.49
C TRP A 135 4.71 -9.05 -9.60
N ALA A 136 3.58 -9.54 -10.11
CA ALA A 136 3.30 -10.98 -10.22
C ALA A 136 4.31 -11.70 -11.11
N ARG A 137 4.72 -11.09 -12.23
CA ARG A 137 5.78 -11.63 -13.09
C ARG A 137 7.11 -11.71 -12.38
N GLY A 138 7.49 -10.66 -11.65
CA GLY A 138 8.72 -10.66 -10.84
C GLY A 138 8.74 -11.78 -9.80
N VAL A 139 7.59 -12.04 -9.15
CA VAL A 139 7.43 -13.17 -8.22
C VAL A 139 7.60 -14.51 -8.93
N ILE A 140 6.91 -14.71 -10.06
CA ILE A 140 6.97 -15.98 -10.81
C ILE A 140 8.39 -16.27 -11.31
N GLU A 141 9.11 -15.25 -11.77
CA GLU A 141 10.48 -15.38 -12.25
C GLU A 141 11.45 -15.71 -11.11
N ALA A 142 11.27 -15.13 -9.92
CA ALA A 142 12.09 -15.42 -8.75
C ALA A 142 11.86 -16.81 -8.15
N SER A 143 10.72 -17.45 -8.45
CA SER A 143 10.35 -18.78 -7.94
C SER A 143 10.79 -19.93 -8.86
N ARG A 144 11.49 -19.65 -9.96
CA ARG A 144 12.08 -20.65 -10.88
C ARG A 144 13.53 -20.96 -10.53
#